data_AF-A0A3S0DQV8-F1
#
_entry.id   AF-A0A3S0DQV8-F1
#
_cell.length_a   1.000
_cell.length_b   1.000
_cell.length_c   1.000
_cell.angle_alpha   90.00
_cell.angle_beta   90.00
_cell.angle_gamma   90.00
#
_symmetry.space_group_name_H-M   'P 1'
#
loop_
_entity.id
_entity.type
_entity.pdbx_description
1 polymer ?
#
loop_
_entity_poly.entity_id
_entity_poly.type
_entity_poly.pdbx_seq_one_letter_code
_entity_poly.pdbx_strand_id
1 'polypeptide(L)'
;MLNTTQVVLKEHLQKYSVIEYEATADYLVGQVVKDPATGDLYKCIADSTGNPLTDTAYFSTISGGGGGSTNSNTVAGTSLTAISSSSTLSVGNTFSEITSSNIILTLPLGSSVTLGVVYYIKVGNVTGSSLTPQGGNLIDGSASSILLAPYEAIQVVWNGTEWKLF
;
A
#
# COMPACT_ATOMS: atom_id res chain seq x y z
N MET A 1 16.95 45.41 12.00
CA MET A 1 16.11 44.27 11.58
C MET A 1 16.77 43.67 10.34
N LEU A 2 17.25 42.44 10.38
CA LEU A 2 17.81 41.78 9.20
C LEU A 2 16.66 41.26 8.33
N ASN A 3 16.59 41.79 7.10
CA ASN A 3 15.66 41.32 6.08
C ASN A 3 16.40 40.24 5.27
N THR A 4 16.17 38.97 5.61
CA THR A 4 16.86 37.86 4.94
C THR A 4 16.04 37.44 3.73
N THR A 5 16.40 37.95 2.55
CA THR A 5 15.82 37.51 1.28
C THR A 5 16.48 36.18 0.90
N GLN A 6 15.73 35.07 0.98
CA GLN A 6 16.23 33.76 0.59
C GLN A 6 16.24 33.67 -0.94
N VAL A 7 17.43 33.59 -1.55
CA VAL A 7 17.58 33.37 -3.00
C VAL A 7 17.38 31.88 -3.28
N VAL A 8 16.24 31.52 -3.86
CA VAL A 8 16.00 30.17 -4.38
C VAL A 8 16.63 30.08 -5.77
N LEU A 9 17.74 29.36 -5.89
CA LEU A 9 18.41 29.11 -7.17
C LEU A 9 17.56 28.15 -8.02
N LYS A 10 17.48 28.39 -9.35
CA LYS A 10 16.67 27.60 -10.30
C LYS A 10 16.96 26.09 -10.26
N GLU A 11 18.18 25.71 -9.91
CA GLU A 11 18.59 24.31 -9.72
C GLU A 11 17.81 23.59 -8.60
N HIS A 12 17.32 24.32 -7.59
CA HIS A 12 16.46 23.74 -6.55
C HIS A 12 15.01 23.51 -7.01
N LEU A 13 14.55 24.21 -8.06
CA LEU A 13 13.21 24.04 -8.63
C LEU A 13 13.12 22.82 -9.56
N GLN A 14 14.21 22.48 -10.28
CA GLN A 14 14.25 21.30 -11.16
C GLN A 14 14.09 19.98 -10.40
N LYS A 15 14.40 19.96 -9.10
CA LYS A 15 14.26 18.76 -8.26
C LYS A 15 12.80 18.36 -8.00
N TYR A 16 11.83 19.19 -8.39
CA TYR A 16 10.40 19.00 -8.13
C TYR A 16 9.49 19.14 -9.36
N SER A 17 10.04 19.30 -10.57
CA SER A 17 9.21 19.38 -11.77
C SER A 17 8.75 17.99 -12.20
N VAL A 18 7.44 17.81 -12.28
CA VAL A 18 6.81 16.66 -12.96
C VAL A 18 6.68 17.00 -14.45
N ILE A 19 7.15 16.11 -15.31
CA ILE A 19 7.11 16.27 -16.78
C ILE A 19 6.06 15.29 -17.33
N GLU A 20 5.30 15.67 -18.36
CA GLU A 20 4.39 14.73 -19.02
C GLU A 20 5.14 13.75 -19.92
N TYR A 21 4.62 12.51 -20.02
CA TYR A 21 5.22 11.50 -20.87
C TYR A 21 4.97 11.76 -22.36
N GLU A 22 6.04 11.68 -23.14
CA GLU A 22 6.10 11.77 -24.58
C GLU A 22 7.02 10.65 -25.09
N ALA A 23 6.53 9.84 -26.04
CA ALA A 23 7.21 8.63 -26.50
C ALA A 23 8.53 8.89 -27.27
N THR A 24 8.91 10.14 -27.50
CA THR A 24 10.15 10.52 -28.20
C THR A 24 11.05 11.41 -27.38
N ALA A 25 10.68 11.73 -26.14
CA ALA A 25 11.47 12.58 -25.27
C ALA A 25 12.60 11.78 -24.58
N ASP A 26 13.66 12.51 -24.24
CA ASP A 26 14.75 12.01 -23.41
C ASP A 26 14.44 12.27 -21.94
N TYR A 27 14.51 11.20 -21.14
CA TYR A 27 14.34 11.23 -19.69
C TYR A 27 15.64 10.86 -19.00
N LEU A 28 16.03 11.68 -18.03
CA LEU A 28 17.25 11.47 -17.25
C LEU A 28 16.94 10.84 -15.89
N VAL A 29 17.89 10.07 -15.36
CA VAL A 29 17.79 9.47 -14.02
C VAL A 29 17.35 10.51 -12.98
N GLY A 30 16.31 10.17 -12.22
CA GLY A 30 15.75 10.96 -11.14
C GLY A 30 14.57 11.84 -11.55
N GLN A 31 14.30 12.03 -12.84
CA GLN A 31 13.13 12.78 -13.29
C GLN A 31 11.83 12.06 -12.94
N VAL A 32 10.79 12.84 -12.65
CA VAL A 32 9.43 12.34 -12.42
C VAL A 32 8.60 12.60 -13.67
N VAL A 33 8.05 11.54 -14.23
CA VAL A 33 7.26 11.55 -15.45
C VAL A 33 5.83 11.15 -15.14
N LYS A 34 4.85 11.90 -15.64
CA LYS A 34 3.43 11.62 -15.51
C LYS A 34 2.88 11.00 -16.79
N ASP A 35 2.19 9.88 -16.67
CA ASP A 35 1.45 9.29 -17.77
C ASP A 35 0.21 10.15 -18.09
N PRO A 36 0.09 10.71 -19.30
CA PRO A 36 -1.07 11.52 -19.67
C PRO A 36 -2.37 10.71 -19.79
N ALA A 37 -2.29 9.38 -20.02
CA ALA A 37 -3.46 8.53 -20.18
C ALA A 37 -4.04 8.08 -18.83
N THR A 38 -3.18 7.68 -17.89
CA THR A 38 -3.60 7.13 -16.58
C THR A 38 -3.53 8.16 -15.45
N GLY A 39 -2.68 9.20 -15.59
CA GLY A 39 -2.37 10.15 -14.53
C GLY A 39 -1.31 9.66 -13.55
N ASP A 40 -0.78 8.45 -13.75
CA ASP A 40 0.21 7.81 -12.86
C ASP A 40 1.56 8.52 -12.91
N LEU A 41 2.30 8.45 -11.81
CA LEU A 41 3.63 9.04 -11.69
C LEU A 41 4.70 7.95 -11.71
N TYR A 42 5.76 8.18 -12.46
CA TYR A 42 6.91 7.29 -12.62
C TYR A 42 8.20 8.05 -12.33
N LYS A 43 9.19 7.37 -11.75
CA LYS A 43 10.55 7.86 -11.58
C LYS A 43 11.44 7.21 -12.62
N CYS A 44 12.14 8.01 -13.41
CA CYS A 44 13.19 7.52 -14.30
C CYS A 44 14.38 7.03 -13.44
N ILE A 45 14.77 5.77 -13.58
CA ILE A 45 15.85 5.12 -12.80
C ILE A 45 17.10 4.83 -13.63
N ALA A 46 16.99 4.87 -14.96
CA ALA A 46 18.06 4.82 -15.94
C ALA A 46 17.70 5.79 -17.09
N ASP A 47 18.69 6.47 -17.68
CA ASP A 47 18.45 7.37 -18.81
C ASP A 47 17.69 6.63 -19.92
N SER A 48 16.66 7.27 -20.45
CA SER A 48 15.66 6.62 -21.30
C SER A 48 15.23 7.52 -22.44
N THR A 49 15.24 6.99 -23.66
CA THR A 49 14.75 7.67 -24.86
C THR A 49 13.71 6.78 -25.53
N GLY A 50 12.46 7.22 -25.49
CA GLY A 50 11.34 6.55 -26.16
C GLY A 50 10.95 5.16 -25.65
N ASN A 51 11.43 4.75 -24.48
CA ASN A 51 10.92 3.54 -23.82
C ASN A 51 9.58 3.83 -23.13
N PRO A 52 8.64 2.87 -23.11
CA PRO A 52 7.37 3.05 -22.42
C PRO A 52 7.56 3.14 -20.90
N LEU A 53 6.67 3.87 -20.21
CA LEU A 53 6.68 3.99 -18.75
C LEU A 53 6.52 2.65 -18.00
N THR A 54 6.01 1.62 -18.69
CA THR A 54 5.89 0.25 -18.16
C THR A 54 7.20 -0.53 -18.21
N ASP A 55 8.24 -0.02 -18.86
CA ASP A 55 9.55 -0.67 -18.89
C ASP A 55 10.30 -0.44 -17.57
N THR A 56 10.26 -1.48 -16.74
CA THR A 56 10.89 -1.50 -15.41
C THR A 56 12.41 -1.39 -15.41
N ALA A 57 13.08 -1.50 -16.57
CA ALA A 57 14.51 -1.24 -16.67
C ALA A 57 14.83 0.27 -16.59
N TYR A 58 13.88 1.13 -16.98
CA TYR A 58 14.07 2.57 -17.08
C TYR A 58 13.18 3.37 -16.13
N PHE A 59 12.02 2.83 -15.74
CA PHE A 59 11.04 3.54 -14.91
C PHE A 59 10.55 2.70 -13.72
N SER A 60 10.30 3.38 -12.61
CA SER A 60 9.67 2.81 -11.41
C SER A 60 8.42 3.60 -11.06
N THR A 61 7.28 2.94 -10.86
CA THR A 61 6.04 3.60 -10.45
C THR A 61 6.18 4.24 -9.06
N ILE A 62 5.74 5.50 -8.93
CA ILE A 62 5.70 6.27 -7.67
C ILE A 62 4.29 6.24 -7.08
N SER A 63 3.27 6.44 -7.91
CA SER A 63 1.87 6.29 -7.50
C SER A 63 1.03 5.81 -8.69
N GLY A 64 0.45 4.62 -8.58
CA GLY A 64 -0.61 4.15 -9.47
C GLY A 64 -1.93 4.77 -9.03
N GLY A 65 -2.47 5.68 -9.83
CA GLY A 65 -3.85 6.18 -9.80
C GLY A 65 -4.89 5.17 -10.27
N GLY A 66 -4.52 3.88 -10.39
CA GLY A 66 -5.44 2.79 -10.70
C GLY A 66 -6.33 2.41 -9.52
N GLY A 67 -7.49 3.06 -9.39
CA GLY A 67 -8.78 2.42 -9.05
C GLY A 67 -8.92 1.53 -7.81
N GLY A 68 -7.95 1.52 -6.90
CA GLY A 68 -7.95 0.73 -5.67
C GLY A 68 -6.85 1.28 -4.76
N SER A 69 -7.11 2.44 -4.16
CA SER A 69 -6.17 3.13 -3.27
C SER A 69 -5.86 2.25 -2.05
N THR A 70 -4.78 1.48 -2.15
CA THR A 70 -4.00 1.02 -1.00
C THR A 70 -3.08 2.18 -0.65
N ASN A 71 -3.59 3.13 0.13
CA ASN A 71 -2.73 4.14 0.76
C ASN A 71 -1.80 3.41 1.72
N SER A 72 -0.59 3.09 1.24
CA SER A 72 0.46 2.52 2.06
C SER A 72 1.18 3.66 2.76
N ASN A 73 0.78 3.98 3.99
CA ASN A 73 1.49 5.00 4.78
C ASN A 73 2.68 4.31 5.45
N THR A 74 3.86 4.43 4.85
CA THR A 74 5.08 3.84 5.40
C THR A 74 5.69 4.77 6.45
N VAL A 75 5.51 4.45 7.72
CA VAL A 75 6.23 5.10 8.83
C VAL A 75 7.34 4.15 9.26
N ALA A 76 8.60 4.60 9.28
CA ALA A 76 9.76 3.81 9.73
C ALA A 76 9.92 2.43 9.03
N GLY A 77 9.55 2.31 7.75
CA GLY A 77 9.69 1.07 6.97
C GLY A 77 8.54 0.07 7.15
N THR A 78 7.55 0.35 7.99
CA THR A 78 6.33 -0.44 8.10
C THR A 78 5.21 0.20 7.29
N SER A 79 4.76 -0.50 6.25
CA SER A 79 3.64 -0.08 5.41
C SER A 79 2.31 -0.42 6.07
N LEU A 80 1.53 0.61 6.45
CA LEU A 80 0.14 0.43 6.82
C LEU A 80 -0.72 0.33 5.56
N THR A 81 -1.36 -0.81 5.31
CA THR A 81 -2.21 -1.00 4.12
C THR A 81 -3.66 -0.63 4.42
N ALA A 82 -4.18 0.43 3.79
CA ALA A 82 -5.61 0.75 3.85
C ALA A 82 -6.45 -0.25 3.03
N ILE A 83 -7.57 -0.70 3.58
CA ILE A 83 -8.48 -1.70 3.02
C ILE A 83 -9.88 -1.11 2.95
N SER A 84 -10.31 -0.76 1.75
CA SER A 84 -11.62 -0.16 1.45
C SER A 84 -12.61 -1.12 0.79
N SER A 85 -12.17 -2.33 0.44
CA SER A 85 -12.96 -3.39 -0.20
C SER A 85 -12.54 -4.77 0.31
N SER A 86 -13.44 -5.75 0.19
CA SER A 86 -13.17 -7.15 0.57
C SER A 86 -11.95 -7.67 -0.19
N SER A 87 -10.99 -8.23 0.55
CA SER A 87 -9.68 -8.60 0.02
C SER A 87 -9.01 -9.65 0.89
N THR A 88 -7.94 -10.25 0.38
CA THR A 88 -7.07 -11.16 1.15
C THR A 88 -5.83 -10.40 1.59
N LEU A 89 -5.46 -10.52 2.88
CA LEU A 89 -4.19 -10.04 3.38
C LEU A 89 -3.03 -10.79 2.72
N SER A 90 -2.07 -10.05 2.20
CA SER A 90 -0.85 -10.64 1.65
C SER A 90 0.06 -11.12 2.78
N VAL A 91 0.73 -12.26 2.57
CA VAL A 91 1.80 -12.71 3.46
C VAL A 91 2.87 -11.63 3.54
N GLY A 92 3.27 -11.26 4.75
CA GLY A 92 4.27 -10.20 5.01
C GLY A 92 3.68 -8.80 5.24
N ASN A 93 2.43 -8.55 4.86
CA ASN A 93 1.73 -7.30 5.18
C ASN A 93 1.05 -7.41 6.54
N THR A 94 1.82 -7.18 7.60
CA THR A 94 1.36 -7.37 8.99
C THR A 94 0.58 -6.18 9.54
N PHE A 95 0.52 -5.03 8.86
CA PHE A 95 -0.22 -3.85 9.30
C PHE A 95 -1.29 -3.46 8.29
N SER A 96 -2.55 -3.39 8.72
CA SER A 96 -3.68 -3.04 7.87
C SER A 96 -4.70 -2.17 8.59
N GLU A 97 -5.40 -1.32 7.84
CA GLU A 97 -6.51 -0.52 8.35
C GLU A 97 -7.76 -0.71 7.49
N ILE A 98 -8.86 -1.17 8.09
CA ILE A 98 -10.16 -1.25 7.41
C ILE A 98 -10.79 0.14 7.43
N THR A 99 -11.03 0.71 6.25
CA THR A 99 -11.52 2.09 6.09
C THR A 99 -12.97 2.17 5.63
N SER A 100 -13.59 1.04 5.26
CA SER A 100 -14.95 0.95 4.76
C SER A 100 -15.79 -0.06 5.57
N SER A 101 -17.11 0.02 5.45
CA SER A 101 -18.08 -0.91 6.06
C SER A 101 -18.37 -2.11 5.17
N ASN A 102 -18.89 -3.20 5.74
CA ASN A 102 -19.31 -4.42 5.04
C ASN A 102 -18.17 -5.12 4.30
N ILE A 103 -16.98 -5.11 4.90
CA ILE A 103 -15.77 -5.69 4.31
C ILE A 103 -15.52 -7.09 4.87
N ILE A 104 -15.30 -8.05 3.97
CA ILE A 104 -14.77 -9.36 4.34
C ILE A 104 -13.26 -9.31 4.13
N LEU A 105 -12.53 -9.25 5.23
CA LEU A 105 -11.08 -9.33 5.21
C LEU A 105 -10.64 -10.77 5.40
N THR A 106 -9.97 -11.31 4.39
CA THR A 106 -9.58 -12.70 4.35
C THR A 106 -8.14 -12.85 4.85
N LEU A 107 -7.92 -13.63 5.91
CA LEU A 107 -6.57 -13.95 6.40
C LEU A 107 -5.86 -14.88 5.40
N PRO A 108 -4.52 -14.84 5.31
CA PRO A 108 -3.80 -15.73 4.41
C PRO A 108 -4.04 -17.20 4.78
N LEU A 109 -3.71 -18.09 3.85
CA LEU A 109 -3.68 -19.52 4.14
C LEU A 109 -2.62 -19.80 5.24
N GLY A 110 -3.01 -20.45 6.34
CA GLY A 110 -2.09 -20.68 7.46
C GLY A 110 -0.80 -21.40 7.07
N SER A 111 -0.84 -22.32 6.10
CA SER A 111 0.36 -23.02 5.61
C SER A 111 1.34 -22.14 4.83
N SER A 112 0.94 -20.95 4.37
CA SER A 112 1.83 -19.98 3.73
C SER A 112 2.42 -18.95 4.70
N VAL A 113 2.07 -19.04 5.99
CA VAL A 113 2.46 -18.08 7.03
C VAL A 113 3.39 -18.76 8.02
N THR A 114 4.51 -18.10 8.35
CA THR A 114 5.42 -18.57 9.39
C THR A 114 4.72 -18.61 10.75
N LEU A 115 4.99 -19.65 11.53
CA LEU A 115 4.50 -19.76 12.92
C LEU A 115 4.82 -18.49 13.72
N GLY A 116 3.82 -17.96 14.43
CA GLY A 116 3.97 -16.79 15.31
C GLY A 116 3.90 -15.43 14.62
N VAL A 117 3.67 -15.37 13.31
CA VAL A 117 3.42 -14.08 12.63
C VAL A 117 2.12 -13.46 13.14
N VAL A 118 2.19 -12.16 13.45
CA VAL A 118 1.10 -11.35 13.96
C VAL A 118 0.64 -10.37 12.88
N TYR A 119 -0.67 -10.35 12.61
CA TYR A 119 -1.33 -9.32 11.83
C TYR A 119 -2.02 -8.33 12.77
N TYR A 120 -1.66 -7.06 12.65
CA TYR A 120 -2.27 -5.93 13.34
C TYR A 120 -3.27 -5.28 12.40
N ILE A 121 -4.55 -5.37 12.76
CA ILE A 121 -5.64 -4.86 11.94
C ILE A 121 -6.34 -3.77 12.73
N LYS A 122 -6.14 -2.52 12.30
CA LYS A 122 -6.89 -1.38 12.82
C LYS A 122 -8.24 -1.31 12.13
N VAL A 123 -9.31 -1.18 12.91
CA VAL A 123 -10.66 -1.18 12.34
C VAL A 123 -11.24 0.22 12.34
N GLY A 124 -10.90 1.04 11.33
CA GLY A 124 -11.45 2.39 11.20
C GLY A 124 -12.97 2.42 11.00
N ASN A 125 -13.54 1.38 10.37
CA ASN A 125 -14.98 1.20 10.20
C ASN A 125 -15.36 -0.29 10.33
N VAL A 126 -16.22 -0.63 11.30
CA VAL A 126 -16.59 -2.03 11.62
C VAL A 126 -17.93 -2.50 11.07
N THR A 127 -18.82 -1.59 10.68
CA THR A 127 -20.23 -1.96 10.45
C THR A 127 -20.34 -3.04 9.37
N GLY A 128 -20.73 -4.25 9.78
CA GLY A 128 -20.87 -5.41 8.88
C GLY A 128 -19.55 -6.03 8.39
N SER A 129 -18.40 -5.61 8.93
CA SER A 129 -17.09 -6.14 8.54
C SER A 129 -16.73 -7.40 9.34
N SER A 130 -16.02 -8.33 8.70
CA SER A 130 -15.62 -9.61 9.30
C SER A 130 -14.23 -10.05 8.85
N LEU A 131 -13.64 -10.93 9.66
CA LEU A 131 -12.44 -11.69 9.33
C LEU A 131 -12.81 -13.12 8.95
N THR A 132 -12.24 -13.60 7.86
CA THR A 132 -12.41 -14.98 7.39
C THR A 132 -11.06 -15.62 7.06
N PRO A 133 -10.71 -16.78 7.63
CA PRO A 133 -9.51 -17.51 7.27
C PRO A 133 -9.64 -18.27 5.93
N GLN A 134 -8.53 -18.43 5.19
CA GLN A 134 -8.52 -19.27 3.98
C GLN A 134 -8.34 -20.76 4.27
N GLY A 135 -8.75 -21.59 3.31
CA GLY A 135 -8.36 -23.00 3.22
C GLY A 135 -8.90 -23.89 4.33
N GLY A 136 -10.03 -23.52 4.95
CA GLY A 136 -10.63 -24.28 6.04
C GLY A 136 -9.93 -24.11 7.39
N ASN A 137 -8.94 -23.21 7.49
CA ASN A 137 -8.40 -22.80 8.78
C ASN A 137 -9.51 -22.13 9.62
N LEU A 138 -9.31 -22.04 10.93
CA LEU A 138 -10.26 -21.43 11.86
C LEU A 138 -9.63 -20.21 12.55
N ILE A 139 -10.45 -19.33 13.10
CA ILE A 139 -10.10 -18.27 14.05
C ILE A 139 -10.76 -18.64 15.37
N ASP A 140 -9.96 -19.04 16.37
CA ASP A 140 -10.45 -19.52 17.67
C ASP A 140 -11.57 -20.55 17.56
N GLY A 141 -11.37 -21.57 16.71
CA GLY A 141 -12.35 -22.61 16.44
C GLY A 141 -13.55 -22.18 15.57
N SER A 142 -13.64 -20.92 15.12
CA SER A 142 -14.70 -20.42 14.24
C SER A 142 -14.24 -20.23 12.80
N ALA A 143 -15.15 -20.38 11.83
CA ALA A 143 -14.87 -20.11 10.42
C ALA A 143 -14.85 -18.61 10.08
N SER A 144 -15.27 -17.74 11.00
CA SER A 144 -15.17 -16.28 10.85
C SER A 144 -15.26 -15.58 12.20
N SER A 145 -14.79 -14.34 12.26
CA SER A 145 -14.95 -13.44 13.40
C SER A 145 -15.54 -12.11 12.95
N ILE A 146 -16.54 -11.62 13.68
CA ILE A 146 -17.16 -10.32 13.39
C ILE A 146 -16.35 -9.23 14.08
N LEU A 147 -16.12 -8.12 13.38
CA LEU A 147 -15.46 -6.95 13.96
C LEU A 147 -16.52 -6.07 14.61
N LEU A 148 -16.42 -5.87 15.93
CA LEU A 148 -17.53 -5.33 16.73
C LEU A 148 -17.36 -3.87 17.16
N ALA A 149 -16.13 -3.35 17.19
CA ALA A 149 -15.87 -2.01 17.69
C ALA A 149 -14.99 -1.16 16.74
N PRO A 150 -15.49 0.01 16.29
CA PRO A 150 -14.68 0.91 15.49
C PRO A 150 -13.53 1.45 16.32
N TYR A 151 -12.42 1.72 15.65
CA TYR A 151 -11.16 2.24 16.19
C TYR A 151 -10.41 1.31 17.15
N GLU A 152 -10.85 0.06 17.30
CA GLU A 152 -10.02 -0.97 17.94
C GLU A 152 -8.96 -1.49 16.97
N ALA A 153 -7.81 -1.85 17.52
CA ALA A 153 -6.80 -2.62 16.83
C ALA A 153 -6.84 -4.05 17.37
N ILE A 154 -7.10 -5.00 16.49
CA ILE A 154 -7.08 -6.42 16.83
C ILE A 154 -5.76 -7.05 16.39
N GLN A 155 -5.33 -8.05 17.14
CA GLN A 155 -4.17 -8.85 16.78
C GLN A 155 -4.61 -10.25 16.41
N VAL A 156 -4.09 -10.75 15.28
CA VAL A 156 -4.38 -12.10 14.83
C VAL A 156 -3.06 -12.84 14.59
N VAL A 157 -2.89 -13.98 15.26
CA VAL A 157 -1.63 -14.75 15.26
C VAL A 157 -1.85 -16.14 14.68
N TRP A 158 -0.96 -16.58 13.80
CA TRP A 158 -0.93 -17.97 13.36
C TRP A 158 -0.18 -18.85 14.36
N ASN A 159 -0.85 -19.85 14.94
CA ASN A 159 -0.24 -20.76 15.93
C ASN A 159 0.28 -22.08 15.32
N GLY A 160 0.25 -22.23 13.99
CA GLY A 160 0.64 -23.47 13.29
C GLY A 160 -0.52 -24.43 13.00
N THR A 161 -1.73 -24.15 13.50
CA THR A 161 -2.92 -24.99 13.30
C THR A 161 -4.18 -24.15 13.04
N GLU A 162 -4.33 -23.04 13.76
CA GLU A 162 -5.42 -22.09 13.60
C GLU A 162 -4.94 -20.65 13.87
N TRP A 163 -5.79 -19.69 13.51
CA TRP A 163 -5.62 -18.29 13.84
C TRP A 163 -6.15 -18.01 15.24
N LYS A 164 -5.46 -17.12 15.97
CA LYS A 164 -5.78 -16.69 17.33
C LYS A 164 -6.04 -15.20 17.39
N LEU A 165 -7.18 -14.78 17.91
CA LEU A 165 -7.56 -13.39 18.09
C LEU A 165 -7.21 -12.91 19.51
N PHE A 166 -6.61 -11.73 19.62
CA PHE A 166 -6.22 -11.08 20.87
C PHE A 166 -6.69 -9.62 20.90
#